data_AF-A0A8R1EFN2-F1
#
_entry.id   AF-A0A8R1EFN2-F1
#
_cell.length_a   1.000
_cell.length_b   1.000
_cell.length_c   1.000
_cell.angle_alpha   90.00
_cell.angle_beta   90.00
_cell.angle_gamma   90.00
#
_symmetry.space_group_name_H-M   'P 1'
#
loop_
_entity.id
_entity.type
_entity.pdbx_description
1 polymer ?
#
loop_
_entity_poly.entity_id
_entity_poly.type
_entity_poly.pdbx_seq_one_letter_code
_entity_poly.pdbx_strand_id
1 'polypeptide(L)'
;MKIPAEKLRSRNPKLTNEWKGPYRVLKTTDNSAEVQIIGGNEKIWLPWEQIRKVPKEVPEVHFETKAGRGKRGRRKATEQVAKPVENLEISVENIISCRDVLTEGCECKNGPCQIKELNSMVPTVEQLAMRMFTRDKPWLHEDYHMLIHVETFKQMMGEAEKVEALRKFARVCPAVSKLVMSGGEVGAKWRVAVDSLKNEILERSKPRKTLLKEKVMLVGPKMGIRSRYTLEYRAATVEDWVGKFDWSEVESVVFLLEWTSDGKINKAMGELVEKLALEVTEVTIVPSRMHCTFDEVQKVTNSWSKTWKTAANVKLVDPMSLIGEKRTPLILAEWKYGSWDRLVEFLTLAIPSHRIMARLLKEADVAEPTTKKHKLANDK
;
A
#
# COMPACT_ATOMS: atom_id res chain seq x y z
N MET A 1 -29.10 -16.62 31.20
CA MET A 1 -28.96 -18.06 30.92
C MET A 1 -27.59 -18.26 30.26
N LYS A 2 -26.66 -18.94 30.93
CA LYS A 2 -25.25 -19.07 30.51
C LYS A 2 -25.11 -20.19 29.47
N ILE A 3 -24.47 -19.91 28.34
CA ILE A 3 -24.13 -20.90 27.31
C ILE A 3 -22.88 -21.67 27.79
N PRO A 4 -22.89 -23.01 27.81
CA PRO A 4 -21.73 -23.79 28.22
C PRO A 4 -20.55 -23.63 27.26
N ALA A 5 -19.40 -23.38 27.86
CA ALA A 5 -18.12 -23.17 27.22
C ALA A 5 -17.63 -24.41 26.47
N GLU A 6 -17.14 -24.12 25.27
CA GLU A 6 -16.26 -24.89 24.43
C GLU A 6 -14.94 -25.22 25.15
N LYS A 7 -14.86 -26.41 25.77
CA LYS A 7 -13.60 -27.12 26.05
C LYS A 7 -13.82 -28.63 26.07
N LEU A 8 -13.64 -29.28 24.93
CA LEU A 8 -13.19 -30.67 24.90
C LEU A 8 -12.05 -30.80 23.89
N ARG A 9 -10.82 -30.72 24.41
CA ARG A 9 -9.62 -31.13 23.69
C ARG A 9 -9.66 -32.65 23.47
N SER A 10 -9.26 -33.05 22.27
CA SER A 10 -8.50 -34.27 21.92
C SER A 10 -9.03 -35.65 22.38
N ARG A 11 -9.40 -36.51 21.40
CA ARG A 11 -9.01 -37.96 21.27
C ARG A 11 -9.97 -38.89 20.50
N ASN A 12 -11.01 -38.41 19.80
CA ASN A 12 -11.96 -39.30 19.10
C ASN A 12 -11.99 -39.09 17.56
N PRO A 13 -11.39 -39.99 16.76
CA PRO A 13 -11.44 -39.97 15.28
C PRO A 13 -12.82 -40.30 14.68
N LYS A 14 -13.87 -40.43 15.51
CA LYS A 14 -15.24 -40.80 15.14
C LYS A 14 -16.28 -39.77 15.60
N LEU A 15 -15.89 -38.49 15.75
CA LEU A 15 -16.83 -37.39 15.53
C LEU A 15 -16.97 -37.21 14.02
N THR A 16 -17.56 -38.24 13.44
CA THR A 16 -17.84 -38.55 12.05
C THR A 16 -18.86 -37.56 11.51
N ASN A 17 -18.45 -36.71 10.58
CA ASN A 17 -19.40 -36.17 9.60
C ASN A 17 -19.73 -37.30 8.63
N GLU A 18 -20.84 -38.00 8.85
CA GLU A 18 -21.34 -39.12 8.00
C GLU A 18 -21.79 -38.67 6.60
N TRP A 19 -21.80 -37.37 6.35
CA TRP A 19 -22.25 -36.77 5.10
C TRP A 19 -21.10 -36.65 4.12
N LYS A 20 -21.22 -37.34 2.98
CA LYS A 20 -20.35 -37.16 1.81
C LYS A 20 -20.96 -36.07 0.93
N GLY A 21 -20.14 -35.25 0.28
CA GLY A 21 -20.59 -34.16 -0.60
C GLY A 21 -19.57 -33.01 -0.64
N PRO A 22 -19.72 -32.02 -1.53
CA PRO A 22 -20.94 -31.63 -2.26
C PRO A 22 -21.22 -32.43 -3.54
N TYR A 23 -22.51 -32.64 -3.80
CA TYR A 23 -23.00 -33.24 -5.05
C TYR A 23 -23.82 -32.21 -5.85
N ARG A 24 -23.69 -32.25 -7.18
CA ARG A 24 -24.55 -31.52 -8.12
C ARG A 24 -25.74 -32.40 -8.49
N VAL A 25 -26.95 -31.83 -8.43
CA VAL A 25 -28.18 -32.51 -8.87
C VAL A 25 -28.31 -32.35 -10.39
N LEU A 26 -28.48 -33.45 -11.11
CA LEU A 26 -28.63 -33.46 -12.57
C LEU A 26 -30.10 -33.56 -12.98
N LYS A 27 -30.84 -34.50 -12.38
CA LYS A 27 -32.25 -34.77 -12.67
C LYS A 27 -33.00 -35.06 -11.37
N THR A 28 -34.27 -34.69 -11.34
CA THR A 28 -35.15 -34.92 -10.19
C THR A 28 -36.41 -35.65 -10.64
N THR A 29 -36.85 -36.59 -9.81
CA THR A 29 -38.21 -37.14 -9.83
C THR A 29 -38.92 -36.72 -8.55
N ASP A 30 -40.19 -37.09 -8.41
CA ASP A 30 -41.00 -36.75 -7.24
C ASP A 30 -40.38 -37.25 -5.92
N ASN A 31 -39.69 -38.40 -5.95
CA ASN A 31 -39.20 -39.06 -4.73
C ASN A 31 -37.67 -39.22 -4.65
N SER A 32 -36.92 -38.90 -5.70
CA SER A 32 -35.46 -39.06 -5.74
C SER A 32 -34.77 -38.11 -6.71
N ALA A 33 -33.45 -37.96 -6.56
CA ALA A 33 -32.62 -37.15 -7.43
C ALA A 33 -31.38 -37.91 -7.91
N GLU A 34 -31.02 -37.72 -9.17
CA GLU A 34 -29.74 -38.14 -9.73
C GLU A 34 -28.68 -37.10 -9.36
N VAL A 35 -27.67 -37.53 -8.62
CA VAL A 35 -26.61 -36.67 -8.10
C VAL A 35 -25.23 -37.13 -8.57
N GLN A 36 -24.35 -36.17 -8.82
CA GLN A 36 -22.96 -36.38 -9.26
C GLN A 36 -22.01 -35.61 -8.33
N ILE A 37 -20.94 -36.25 -7.86
CA ILE A 37 -19.91 -35.54 -7.08
C ILE A 37 -19.25 -34.49 -7.97
N ILE A 38 -19.06 -33.27 -7.46
CA ILE A 38 -18.37 -32.21 -8.20
C ILE A 38 -16.93 -32.68 -8.49
N GLY A 39 -16.61 -32.87 -9.78
CA GLY A 39 -15.30 -33.37 -10.25
C GLY A 39 -15.20 -34.88 -10.45
N GLY A 40 -16.25 -35.67 -10.19
CA GLY A 40 -16.30 -37.11 -10.45
C GLY A 40 -17.23 -37.47 -11.60
N ASN A 41 -16.97 -38.57 -12.32
CA ASN A 41 -17.82 -39.04 -13.44
C ASN A 41 -18.92 -40.03 -13.01
N GLU A 42 -18.95 -40.44 -11.75
CA GLU A 42 -19.93 -41.39 -11.23
C GLU A 42 -21.25 -40.70 -10.86
N LYS A 43 -22.36 -41.25 -11.36
CA LYS A 43 -23.72 -40.77 -11.12
C LYS A 43 -24.46 -41.75 -10.20
N ILE A 44 -25.15 -41.22 -9.20
CA ILE A 44 -25.85 -42.02 -8.19
C ILE A 44 -27.26 -41.45 -8.02
N TRP A 45 -28.27 -42.32 -7.95
CA TRP A 45 -29.64 -41.92 -7.57
C TRP A 45 -29.83 -42.04 -6.07
N LEU A 46 -30.28 -40.95 -5.43
CA LEU A 46 -30.53 -40.90 -4.00
C LEU A 46 -31.96 -40.38 -3.72
N PRO A 47 -32.71 -40.99 -2.78
CA PRO A 47 -33.99 -40.46 -2.30
C PRO A 47 -33.82 -39.09 -1.64
N TRP A 48 -34.85 -38.23 -1.70
CA TRP A 48 -34.80 -36.88 -1.12
C TRP A 48 -34.48 -36.85 0.38
N GLU A 49 -34.90 -37.86 1.13
CA GLU A 49 -34.66 -37.99 2.57
C GLU A 49 -33.17 -38.13 2.92
N GLN A 50 -32.36 -38.62 1.97
CA GLN A 50 -30.92 -38.83 2.13
C GLN A 50 -30.08 -37.66 1.59
N ILE A 51 -30.72 -36.57 1.15
CA ILE A 51 -30.06 -35.39 0.59
C ILE A 51 -30.42 -34.16 1.42
N ARG A 52 -29.42 -33.38 1.80
CA ARG A 52 -29.63 -32.06 2.42
C ARG A 52 -29.22 -30.96 1.46
N LYS A 53 -30.06 -29.93 1.34
CA LYS A 53 -29.72 -28.72 0.57
C LYS A 53 -28.56 -28.04 1.27
N VAL A 54 -27.41 -28.00 0.62
CA VAL A 54 -26.26 -27.21 1.07
C VAL A 54 -26.60 -25.74 0.77
N PRO A 55 -26.54 -24.84 1.77
CA PRO A 55 -26.72 -23.40 1.55
C PRO A 55 -25.80 -22.91 0.43
N LYS A 56 -26.27 -21.94 -0.38
CA LYS A 56 -25.62 -21.46 -1.62
C LYS A 56 -24.27 -20.75 -1.39
N GLU A 57 -23.79 -20.75 -0.16
CA GLU A 57 -22.60 -20.08 0.37
C GLU A 57 -21.30 -20.88 0.14
N VAL A 58 -21.38 -22.11 -0.39
CA VAL A 58 -20.21 -22.91 -0.78
C VAL A 58 -20.02 -22.83 -2.29
N PRO A 59 -19.01 -22.07 -2.79
CA PRO A 59 -18.75 -21.97 -4.23
C PRO A 59 -18.36 -23.34 -4.82
N GLU A 60 -18.70 -23.58 -6.10
CA GLU A 60 -18.26 -24.76 -6.86
C GLU A 60 -16.74 -24.68 -7.10
N VAL A 61 -15.95 -24.99 -6.07
CA VAL A 61 -14.49 -24.98 -6.15
C VAL A 61 -13.99 -26.42 -6.15
N HIS A 62 -13.12 -26.75 -7.10
CA HIS A 62 -12.37 -28.01 -7.05
C HIS A 62 -11.38 -27.96 -5.89
N PHE A 63 -11.64 -28.76 -4.85
CA PHE A 63 -10.72 -28.93 -3.74
C PHE A 63 -9.80 -30.12 -4.01
N GLU A 64 -8.64 -29.85 -4.62
CA GLU A 64 -7.54 -30.82 -4.56
C GLU A 64 -6.83 -30.69 -3.21
N THR A 65 -7.04 -31.68 -2.34
CA THR A 65 -6.32 -31.72 -1.07
C THR A 65 -4.82 -31.91 -1.30
N LYS A 66 -3.98 -31.03 -0.73
CA LYS A 66 -2.51 -31.14 -0.75
C LYS A 66 -1.96 -32.33 0.06
N ALA A 67 -2.82 -33.13 0.69
CA ALA A 67 -2.44 -34.29 1.49
C ALA A 67 -2.55 -35.58 0.65
N GLY A 68 -1.54 -35.84 -0.18
CA GLY A 68 -1.36 -37.14 -0.81
C GLY A 68 -1.02 -38.20 0.25
N ARG A 69 -1.93 -39.15 0.47
CA ARG A 69 -1.61 -40.41 1.18
C ARG A 69 -0.54 -41.12 0.35
N GLY A 70 0.67 -41.31 0.91
CA GLY A 70 1.80 -41.92 0.20
C GLY A 70 1.44 -43.27 -0.43
N LYS A 71 1.17 -43.28 -1.74
CA LYS A 71 1.08 -44.52 -2.51
C LYS A 71 2.49 -45.04 -2.70
N ARG A 72 2.85 -46.08 -1.95
CA ARG A 72 4.00 -46.92 -2.29
C ARG A 72 3.73 -47.56 -3.66
N GLY A 73 4.62 -47.29 -4.61
CA GLY A 73 4.82 -48.14 -5.79
C GLY A 73 4.27 -47.60 -7.12
N ARG A 74 5.20 -47.51 -8.07
CA ARG A 74 5.07 -47.42 -9.55
C ARG A 74 4.98 -46.02 -10.17
N ARG A 75 6.10 -45.64 -10.80
CA ARG A 75 6.24 -44.46 -11.68
C ARG A 75 5.30 -44.57 -12.88
N LYS A 76 4.60 -43.49 -13.21
CA LYS A 76 4.11 -43.20 -14.56
C LYS A 76 4.42 -41.75 -14.93
N ALA A 77 4.55 -41.56 -16.24
CA ALA A 77 5.36 -40.59 -16.93
C ALA A 77 4.83 -39.14 -16.90
N THR A 78 5.78 -38.24 -17.11
CA THR A 78 5.71 -36.82 -17.52
C THR A 78 4.36 -36.32 -18.01
N GLU A 79 3.83 -35.33 -17.28
CA GLU A 79 2.92 -34.32 -17.82
C GLU A 79 3.26 -32.95 -17.21
N GLN A 80 3.01 -31.92 -18.00
CA GLN A 80 3.69 -30.63 -18.00
C GLN A 80 3.42 -29.82 -16.72
N VAL A 81 4.50 -29.30 -16.11
CA VAL A 81 4.43 -28.37 -14.97
C VAL A 81 3.86 -27.04 -15.44
N ALA A 82 2.57 -26.83 -15.23
CA ALA A 82 1.96 -25.50 -15.29
C ALA A 82 2.47 -24.66 -14.10
N LYS A 83 2.84 -23.41 -14.41
CA LYS A 83 3.41 -22.44 -13.46
C LYS A 83 2.47 -22.21 -12.26
N PRO A 84 2.99 -22.00 -11.04
CA PRO A 84 2.18 -21.54 -9.93
C PRO A 84 1.65 -20.14 -10.26
N VAL A 85 0.32 -20.00 -10.32
CA VAL A 85 -0.32 -18.69 -10.33
C VAL A 85 -0.12 -18.10 -8.93
N GLU A 86 0.81 -17.16 -8.83
CA GLU A 86 0.89 -16.25 -7.70
C GLU A 86 -0.43 -15.48 -7.60
N ASN A 87 -1.01 -15.48 -6.41
CA ASN A 87 -2.02 -14.54 -5.92
C ASN A 87 -3.09 -14.14 -6.94
N LEU A 88 -4.06 -15.04 -7.18
CA LEU A 88 -5.37 -14.58 -7.64
C LEU A 88 -6.01 -13.82 -6.47
N GLU A 89 -5.98 -12.49 -6.52
CA GLU A 89 -6.89 -11.66 -5.73
C GLU A 89 -8.31 -12.07 -6.11
N ILE A 90 -8.94 -12.88 -5.27
CA ILE A 90 -10.37 -13.15 -5.35
C ILE A 90 -11.03 -11.81 -5.05
N SER A 91 -11.53 -11.11 -6.08
CA SER A 91 -12.44 -9.99 -5.88
C SER A 91 -13.72 -10.55 -5.27
N VAL A 92 -13.86 -10.36 -3.96
CA VAL A 92 -15.07 -10.71 -3.20
C VAL A 92 -16.12 -9.65 -3.51
N GLU A 93 -16.59 -9.58 -4.76
CA GLU A 93 -17.55 -8.57 -5.19
C GLU A 93 -18.99 -9.07 -5.21
N ASN A 94 -19.27 -10.33 -4.86
CA ASN A 94 -20.65 -10.81 -4.83
C ASN A 94 -20.92 -11.64 -3.57
N ILE A 95 -21.86 -11.15 -2.76
CA ILE A 95 -22.30 -11.60 -1.43
C ILE A 95 -21.49 -10.99 -0.27
N ILE A 96 -21.42 -9.66 -0.24
CA ILE A 96 -21.48 -8.94 1.02
C ILE A 96 -22.99 -8.68 1.19
N SER A 97 -23.63 -9.27 2.20
CA SER A 97 -24.72 -8.53 2.85
C SER A 97 -24.04 -7.26 3.30
N CYS A 98 -24.14 -6.19 2.49
CA CYS A 98 -23.43 -4.93 2.68
C CYS A 98 -23.86 -4.36 4.02
N ARG A 99 -23.21 -4.81 5.08
CA ARG A 99 -23.33 -4.29 6.43
C ARG A 99 -23.11 -2.81 6.29
N ASP A 100 -24.17 -2.04 6.47
CA ASP A 100 -24.09 -0.61 6.29
C ASP A 100 -23.27 -0.05 7.45
N VAL A 101 -22.03 0.32 7.14
CA VAL A 101 -21.06 0.80 8.12
C VAL A 101 -21.58 2.02 8.89
N LEU A 102 -22.53 2.78 8.32
CA LEU A 102 -23.12 3.96 8.95
C LEU A 102 -24.18 3.59 9.99
N THR A 103 -24.97 2.54 9.74
CA THR A 103 -26.13 2.17 10.57
C THR A 103 -25.88 0.95 11.46
N GLU A 104 -25.12 -0.03 10.97
CA GLU A 104 -24.82 -1.31 11.65
C GLU A 104 -23.42 -1.31 12.30
N GLY A 105 -22.60 -0.29 12.02
CA GLY A 105 -21.26 -0.14 12.58
C GLY A 105 -20.18 -0.94 11.85
N CYS A 106 -18.92 -0.69 12.21
CA CYS A 106 -17.77 -1.27 11.51
C CYS A 106 -17.23 -2.56 12.16
N GLU A 107 -16.55 -3.38 11.36
CA GLU A 107 -15.79 -4.55 11.81
C GLU A 107 -14.29 -4.32 11.59
N CYS A 108 -13.75 -3.26 12.19
CA CYS A 108 -12.32 -2.99 12.09
C CYS A 108 -11.50 -4.08 12.81
N LYS A 109 -10.24 -4.29 12.38
CA LYS A 109 -9.36 -5.35 12.91
C LYS A 109 -9.20 -5.35 14.44
N ASN A 110 -9.34 -4.18 15.07
CA ASN A 110 -9.22 -3.99 16.52
C ASN A 110 -10.59 -4.00 17.24
N GLY A 111 -11.64 -4.48 16.59
CA GLY A 111 -13.02 -4.45 17.07
C GLY A 111 -13.83 -3.27 16.50
N PRO A 112 -15.14 -3.20 16.82
CA PRO A 112 -16.01 -2.13 16.36
C PRO A 112 -15.57 -0.79 16.94
N CYS A 113 -15.34 0.19 16.06
CA CYS A 113 -14.98 1.55 16.47
C CYS A 113 -16.18 2.22 17.15
N GLN A 114 -15.92 2.87 18.27
CA GLN A 114 -16.93 3.61 19.02
C GLN A 114 -16.43 5.02 19.33
N ILE A 115 -17.36 5.97 19.40
CA ILE A 115 -17.07 7.36 19.79
C ILE A 115 -17.65 7.64 21.16
N LYS A 116 -16.84 8.22 22.05
CA LYS A 116 -17.33 8.70 23.34
C LYS A 116 -18.03 10.04 23.12
N GLU A 117 -19.34 10.07 23.37
CA GLU A 117 -20.13 11.31 23.39
C GLU A 117 -20.75 11.45 24.79
N LEU A 118 -20.40 12.52 25.50
CA LEU A 118 -20.71 12.72 26.92
C LEU A 118 -20.24 11.51 27.78
N ASN A 119 -21.19 10.74 28.31
CA ASN A 119 -20.96 9.61 29.20
C ASN A 119 -21.27 8.24 28.58
N SER A 120 -21.51 8.17 27.26
CA SER A 120 -21.86 6.92 26.59
C SER A 120 -21.06 6.70 25.31
N MET A 121 -20.65 5.45 25.10
CA MET A 121 -19.99 5.01 23.87
C MET A 121 -21.03 4.80 22.77
N VAL A 122 -20.81 5.43 21.62
CA VAL A 122 -21.68 5.34 20.45
C VAL A 122 -21.04 4.45 19.40
N PRO A 123 -21.68 3.32 19.02
CA PRO A 123 -21.12 2.36 18.07
C PRO A 123 -21.34 2.70 16.58
N THR A 124 -22.28 3.59 16.23
CA THR A 124 -22.63 3.83 14.81
C THR A 124 -22.76 5.32 14.48
N VAL A 125 -22.56 5.66 13.20
CA VAL A 125 -22.64 7.04 12.71
C VAL A 125 -24.05 7.59 12.87
N GLU A 126 -25.07 6.77 12.56
CA GLU A 126 -26.48 7.17 12.69
C GLU A 126 -26.85 7.50 14.14
N GLN A 127 -26.44 6.68 15.11
CA GLN A 127 -26.72 6.95 16.52
C GLN A 127 -26.05 8.24 17.01
N LEU A 128 -24.86 8.55 16.49
CA LEU A 128 -24.16 9.79 16.83
C LEU A 128 -24.88 11.00 16.25
N ALA A 129 -25.25 10.98 14.96
CA ALA A 129 -26.01 12.07 14.34
C ALA A 129 -27.32 12.33 15.09
N MET A 130 -28.02 11.27 15.49
CA MET A 130 -29.26 11.37 16.25
C MET A 130 -29.06 12.02 17.63
N ARG A 131 -27.99 11.67 18.33
CA ARG A 131 -27.62 12.32 19.61
C ARG A 131 -27.31 13.81 19.44
N MET A 132 -26.69 14.19 18.33
CA MET A 132 -26.37 15.59 18.06
C MET A 132 -27.64 16.39 17.75
N PHE A 133 -28.51 15.86 16.89
CA PHE A 133 -29.80 16.48 16.53
C PHE A 133 -30.72 16.72 17.74
N THR A 134 -30.71 15.79 18.69
CA THR A 134 -31.59 15.85 19.87
C THR A 134 -31.07 16.79 20.96
N ARG A 135 -29.76 17.06 21.02
CA ARG A 135 -29.18 18.02 21.96
C ARG A 135 -29.63 19.45 21.69
N ASP A 136 -29.82 19.79 20.43
CA ASP A 136 -30.07 21.17 20.01
C ASP A 136 -31.57 21.53 20.08
N LYS A 137 -32.41 20.63 20.63
CA LYS A 137 -33.86 20.81 20.75
C LYS A 137 -34.37 20.48 22.18
N PRO A 138 -35.34 21.25 22.71
CA PRO A 138 -35.86 21.06 24.06
C PRO A 138 -36.91 19.95 24.10
N TRP A 139 -36.47 18.68 24.16
CA TRP A 139 -37.36 17.52 24.29
C TRP A 139 -37.50 17.10 25.76
N LEU A 140 -38.66 16.55 26.15
CA LEU A 140 -38.82 15.89 27.44
C LEU A 140 -37.93 14.64 27.51
N HIS A 141 -37.18 14.50 28.61
CA HIS A 141 -36.08 13.55 28.72
C HIS A 141 -36.50 12.06 28.65
N GLU A 142 -37.75 11.76 29.02
CA GLU A 142 -38.28 10.40 29.15
C GLU A 142 -38.74 9.79 27.82
N ASP A 143 -39.13 10.60 26.82
CA ASP A 143 -39.55 10.12 25.50
C ASP A 143 -38.38 9.89 24.53
N TYR A 144 -37.22 10.48 24.83
CA TYR A 144 -36.04 10.49 23.97
C TYR A 144 -35.54 9.09 23.61
N HIS A 145 -35.38 8.20 24.60
CA HIS A 145 -34.81 6.87 24.38
C HIS A 145 -35.69 5.99 23.49
N MET A 146 -36.99 6.27 23.42
CA MET A 146 -37.92 5.57 22.55
C MET A 146 -37.94 6.18 21.15
N LEU A 147 -37.91 7.52 21.06
CA LEU A 147 -38.01 8.25 19.78
C LEU A 147 -36.80 8.03 18.86
N ILE A 148 -35.59 7.87 19.39
CA ILE A 148 -34.38 7.68 18.57
C ILE A 148 -34.40 6.41 17.68
N HIS A 149 -35.24 5.44 18.01
CA HIS A 149 -35.39 4.20 17.26
C HIS A 149 -36.52 4.28 16.21
N VAL A 150 -37.35 5.33 16.23
CA VAL A 150 -38.48 5.49 15.31
C VAL A 150 -38.01 6.05 13.97
N GLU A 151 -38.40 5.41 12.86
CA GLU A 151 -37.93 5.78 11.52
C GLU A 151 -38.35 7.19 11.07
N THR A 152 -39.57 7.61 11.43
CA THR A 152 -40.04 8.99 11.16
C THR A 152 -39.19 10.02 11.88
N PHE A 153 -38.71 9.71 13.07
CA PHE A 153 -37.80 10.56 13.84
C PHE A 153 -36.41 10.61 13.21
N LYS A 154 -35.92 9.46 12.70
CA LYS A 154 -34.67 9.35 11.94
C LYS A 154 -34.66 10.15 10.63
N GLN A 155 -35.82 10.39 10.02
CA GLN A 155 -35.95 11.21 8.82
C GLN A 155 -35.87 12.71 9.10
N MET A 156 -36.14 13.15 10.33
CA MET A 156 -36.05 14.57 10.73
C MET A 156 -34.61 15.05 10.97
N MET A 157 -33.62 14.17 10.94
CA MET A 157 -32.20 14.54 11.09
C MET A 157 -31.74 15.46 9.96
N GLY A 158 -31.18 16.61 10.33
CA GLY A 158 -30.60 17.55 9.39
C GLY A 158 -29.30 17.05 8.76
N GLU A 159 -28.88 17.70 7.67
CA GLU A 159 -27.62 17.40 7.00
C GLU A 159 -26.40 17.83 7.83
N ALA A 160 -26.53 18.87 8.66
CA ALA A 160 -25.44 19.37 9.50
C ALA A 160 -24.96 18.30 10.51
N GLU A 161 -25.91 17.61 11.15
CA GLU A 161 -25.63 16.56 12.13
C GLU A 161 -25.07 15.30 11.46
N LYS A 162 -25.56 14.98 10.25
CA LYS A 162 -25.01 13.87 9.45
C LYS A 162 -23.56 14.14 9.07
N VAL A 163 -23.25 15.34 8.59
CA VAL A 163 -21.88 15.76 8.26
C VAL A 163 -21.00 15.70 9.50
N GLU A 164 -21.42 16.25 10.63
CA GLU A 164 -20.58 16.27 11.83
C GLU A 164 -20.36 14.86 12.41
N ALA A 165 -21.37 13.98 12.40
CA ALA A 165 -21.23 12.60 12.84
C ALA A 165 -20.28 11.81 11.93
N LEU A 166 -20.42 11.94 10.61
CA LEU A 166 -19.51 11.33 9.63
C LEU A 166 -18.09 11.84 9.82
N ARG A 167 -17.92 13.16 9.99
CA ARG A 167 -16.61 13.78 10.22
C ARG A 167 -15.95 13.18 11.45
N LYS A 168 -16.67 13.04 12.57
CA LYS A 168 -16.16 12.43 13.82
C LYS A 168 -15.79 10.96 13.63
N PHE A 169 -16.64 10.14 13.01
CA PHE A 169 -16.36 8.71 12.77
C PHE A 169 -15.23 8.47 11.78
N ALA A 170 -15.12 9.26 10.72
CA ALA A 170 -14.01 9.16 9.78
C ALA A 170 -12.64 9.40 10.44
N ARG A 171 -12.58 10.11 11.58
CA ARG A 171 -11.33 10.31 12.34
C ARG A 171 -10.87 9.05 13.07
N VAL A 172 -11.80 8.18 13.44
CA VAL A 172 -11.58 7.04 14.33
C VAL A 172 -11.63 5.71 13.58
N CYS A 173 -12.52 5.62 12.58
CA CYS A 173 -12.83 4.39 11.86
C CYS A 173 -12.30 4.43 10.42
N PRO A 174 -11.29 3.60 10.07
CA PRO A 174 -10.78 3.49 8.71
C PRO A 174 -11.84 3.07 7.68
N ALA A 175 -12.81 2.23 8.08
CA ALA A 175 -13.87 1.78 7.19
C ALA A 175 -14.81 2.94 6.79
N VAL A 176 -15.17 3.81 7.73
CA VAL A 176 -15.97 5.01 7.46
C VAL A 176 -15.18 5.99 6.60
N SER A 177 -13.89 6.21 6.90
CA SER A 177 -13.03 7.05 6.06
C SER A 177 -12.97 6.54 4.62
N LYS A 178 -12.78 5.22 4.43
CA LYS A 178 -12.77 4.59 3.10
C LYS A 178 -14.10 4.76 2.37
N LEU A 179 -15.23 4.55 3.06
CA LEU A 179 -16.57 4.72 2.49
C LEU A 179 -16.78 6.14 1.95
N VAL A 180 -16.38 7.16 2.72
CA VAL A 180 -16.54 8.56 2.31
C VAL A 180 -15.64 8.89 1.12
N MET A 181 -14.41 8.40 1.10
CA MET A 181 -13.48 8.62 -0.02
C MET A 181 -13.96 7.94 -1.32
N SER A 182 -14.43 6.69 -1.23
CA SER A 182 -14.88 5.95 -2.41
C SER A 182 -16.24 6.40 -2.92
N GLY A 183 -17.03 7.10 -2.09
CA GLY A 183 -18.42 7.41 -2.39
C GLY A 183 -19.22 6.14 -2.67
N GLY A 184 -18.98 5.08 -1.88
CA GLY A 184 -19.54 3.74 -2.10
C GLY A 184 -21.07 3.71 -2.06
N GLU A 185 -21.67 2.52 -2.01
CA GLU A 185 -23.13 2.38 -1.84
C GLU A 185 -23.57 2.94 -0.49
N VAL A 186 -23.89 4.23 -0.50
CA VAL A 186 -24.39 4.99 0.63
C VAL A 186 -25.86 5.25 0.34
N GLY A 187 -26.72 4.88 1.29
CA GLY A 187 -28.15 5.14 1.20
C GLY A 187 -28.43 6.62 0.91
N ALA A 188 -29.49 6.92 0.17
CA ALA A 188 -29.82 8.27 -0.29
C ALA A 188 -29.80 9.32 0.84
N LYS A 189 -30.14 8.90 2.07
CA LYS A 189 -30.11 9.69 3.30
C LYS A 189 -28.75 10.31 3.63
N TRP A 190 -27.64 9.67 3.28
CA TRP A 190 -26.29 10.08 3.69
C TRP A 190 -25.44 10.62 2.53
N ARG A 191 -25.96 10.54 1.30
CA ARG A 191 -25.20 10.87 0.08
C ARG A 191 -24.68 12.31 0.08
N VAL A 192 -25.55 13.28 0.39
CA VAL A 192 -25.19 14.71 0.44
C VAL A 192 -24.09 14.97 1.46
N ALA A 193 -24.21 14.40 2.67
CA ALA A 193 -23.21 14.54 3.72
C ALA A 193 -21.87 13.86 3.37
N VAL A 194 -21.90 12.71 2.70
CA VAL A 194 -20.70 12.02 2.20
C VAL A 194 -20.00 12.85 1.12
N ASP A 195 -20.74 13.35 0.14
CA ASP A 195 -20.21 14.17 -0.95
C ASP A 195 -19.58 15.47 -0.42
N SER A 196 -20.21 16.09 0.59
CA SER A 196 -19.69 17.29 1.25
C SER A 196 -18.34 17.06 1.95
N LEU A 197 -18.09 15.86 2.47
CA LEU A 197 -16.86 15.53 3.22
C LEU A 197 -15.79 14.83 2.41
N LYS A 198 -16.10 14.38 1.19
CA LYS A 198 -15.21 13.58 0.36
C LYS A 198 -13.83 14.20 0.21
N ASN A 199 -13.77 15.48 -0.15
CA ASN A 199 -12.50 16.21 -0.32
C ASN A 199 -11.78 16.44 1.01
N GLU A 200 -12.50 16.78 2.09
CA GLU A 200 -11.93 16.99 3.43
C GLU A 200 -11.21 15.71 3.92
N ILE A 201 -11.87 14.56 3.78
CA ILE A 201 -11.32 13.27 4.22
C ILE A 201 -10.23 12.79 3.26
N LEU A 202 -10.36 13.02 1.96
CA LEU A 202 -9.33 12.68 0.98
C LEU A 202 -8.03 13.44 1.25
N GLU A 203 -8.09 14.75 1.50
CA GLU A 203 -6.90 15.53 1.85
C GLU A 203 -6.26 15.07 3.15
N ARG A 204 -7.08 14.71 4.14
CA ARG A 204 -6.60 14.22 5.43
C ARG A 204 -5.99 12.81 5.36
N SER A 205 -6.52 11.96 4.48
CA SER A 205 -6.06 10.59 4.30
C SER A 205 -4.79 10.51 3.47
N LYS A 206 -4.42 11.59 2.77
CA LYS A 206 -3.11 11.68 2.10
C LYS A 206 -2.01 11.32 3.11
N PRO A 207 -1.06 10.46 2.71
CA PRO A 207 0.07 10.12 3.56
C PRO A 207 0.74 11.40 4.05
N ARG A 208 1.08 11.45 5.35
CA ARG A 208 1.89 12.55 5.86
C ARG A 208 3.23 12.54 5.15
N LYS A 209 3.48 13.57 4.36
CA LYS A 209 4.74 13.79 3.69
C LYS A 209 5.84 14.05 4.73
N THR A 210 7.02 13.54 4.47
CA THR A 210 8.20 13.82 5.28
C THR A 210 8.71 15.22 4.91
N LEU A 211 8.76 16.13 5.88
CA LEU A 211 9.23 17.49 5.67
C LEU A 211 10.74 17.50 5.41
N LEU A 212 11.14 18.03 4.24
CA LEU A 212 12.52 18.30 3.91
C LEU A 212 12.84 19.76 4.24
N LYS A 213 13.88 19.99 5.05
CA LYS A 213 14.27 21.34 5.52
C LYS A 213 15.39 21.97 4.71
N GLU A 214 15.99 21.20 3.80
CA GLU A 214 17.17 21.64 3.06
C GLU A 214 16.77 22.14 1.69
N LYS A 215 17.36 23.27 1.28
CA LYS A 215 17.16 23.83 -0.05
C LYS A 215 17.78 23.01 -1.17
N VAL A 216 18.77 22.18 -0.86
CA VAL A 216 19.50 21.39 -1.85
C VAL A 216 19.66 19.97 -1.36
N MET A 217 19.28 19.01 -2.21
CA MET A 217 19.26 17.58 -1.87
C MET A 217 20.05 16.74 -2.87
N LEU A 218 20.69 15.69 -2.39
CA LEU A 218 21.28 14.61 -3.17
C LEU A 218 20.33 13.42 -3.12
N VAL A 219 19.79 13.04 -4.27
CA VAL A 219 18.94 11.87 -4.43
C VAL A 219 19.72 10.82 -5.22
N GLY A 220 19.74 9.59 -4.75
CA GLY A 220 20.46 8.52 -5.45
C GLY A 220 19.88 7.14 -5.17
N PRO A 221 20.45 6.10 -5.80
CA PRO A 221 20.15 4.72 -5.45
C PRO A 221 20.57 4.44 -4.00
N LYS A 222 20.64 3.17 -3.59
CA LYS A 222 21.19 2.84 -2.28
C LYS A 222 22.65 3.34 -2.22
N MET A 223 22.94 4.33 -1.37
CA MET A 223 24.27 4.92 -1.18
C MET A 223 24.94 4.40 0.09
N GLY A 224 24.18 3.95 1.09
CA GLY A 224 24.71 3.45 2.36
C GLY A 224 25.20 4.55 3.27
N ILE A 225 24.73 5.76 3.03
CA ILE A 225 25.18 6.99 3.65
C ILE A 225 23.96 7.60 4.34
N ARG A 226 24.15 8.04 5.59
CA ARG A 226 23.12 8.75 6.34
C ARG A 226 23.54 10.20 6.50
N SER A 227 22.92 11.08 5.74
CA SER A 227 23.04 12.53 5.87
C SER A 227 21.66 13.17 5.72
N ARG A 228 21.50 14.36 6.30
CA ARG A 228 20.31 15.21 6.14
C ARG A 228 20.12 15.72 4.70
N TYR A 229 21.20 15.74 3.91
CA TYR A 229 21.17 16.18 2.51
C TYR A 229 20.90 15.03 1.54
N THR A 230 20.86 13.78 2.00
CA THR A 230 20.78 12.60 1.13
C THR A 230 19.44 11.89 1.24
N LEU A 231 18.87 11.50 0.10
CA LEU A 231 17.72 10.61 0.02
C LEU A 231 18.00 9.44 -0.92
N GLU A 232 17.53 8.25 -0.54
CA GLU A 232 17.71 7.03 -1.33
C GLU A 232 16.38 6.61 -1.98
N TYR A 233 16.41 6.31 -3.28
CA TYR A 233 15.31 5.64 -3.96
C TYR A 233 15.58 4.15 -4.12
N ARG A 234 14.50 3.38 -4.23
CA ARG A 234 14.54 1.94 -4.55
C ARG A 234 13.72 1.71 -5.81
N ALA A 235 14.31 1.01 -6.78
CA ALA A 235 13.65 0.70 -8.05
C ALA A 235 12.26 0.05 -7.86
N ALA A 236 12.11 -0.85 -6.88
CA ALA A 236 10.85 -1.54 -6.60
C ALA A 236 9.72 -0.66 -6.04
N THR A 237 10.02 0.55 -5.55
CA THR A 237 9.03 1.43 -4.91
C THR A 237 9.14 2.86 -5.42
N VAL A 238 9.54 3.01 -6.69
CA VAL A 238 9.92 4.31 -7.27
C VAL A 238 8.70 5.13 -7.68
N GLU A 239 7.60 4.48 -8.09
CA GLU A 239 6.40 5.14 -8.65
C GLU A 239 5.81 6.23 -7.74
N ASP A 240 5.69 5.94 -6.44
CA ASP A 240 5.13 6.86 -5.43
C ASP A 240 6.20 7.51 -4.54
N TRP A 241 7.48 7.39 -4.90
CA TRP A 241 8.57 7.81 -4.03
C TRP A 241 8.59 9.33 -3.78
N VAL A 242 8.39 10.14 -4.82
CA VAL A 242 8.35 11.62 -4.71
C VAL A 242 7.22 12.07 -3.77
N GLY A 243 6.06 11.39 -3.84
CA GLY A 243 4.88 11.72 -3.03
C GLY A 243 5.05 11.49 -1.53
N LYS A 244 6.12 10.82 -1.09
CA LYS A 244 6.43 10.59 0.34
C LYS A 244 7.06 11.81 1.02
N PHE A 245 7.53 12.79 0.24
CA PHE A 245 8.27 13.94 0.74
C PHE A 245 7.56 15.24 0.40
N ASP A 246 7.78 16.23 1.26
CA ASP A 246 7.38 17.62 1.03
C ASP A 246 8.60 18.37 0.47
N TRP A 247 8.49 18.77 -0.80
CA TRP A 247 9.56 19.41 -1.56
C TRP A 247 9.46 20.95 -1.55
N SER A 248 8.49 21.52 -0.81
CA SER A 248 8.20 22.96 -0.82
C SER A 248 9.40 23.87 -0.47
N GLU A 249 10.31 23.40 0.39
CA GLU A 249 11.54 24.14 0.74
C GLU A 249 12.75 23.79 -0.14
N VAL A 250 12.65 22.76 -1.00
CA VAL A 250 13.75 22.25 -1.83
C VAL A 250 13.81 23.01 -3.15
N GLU A 251 14.89 23.75 -3.37
CA GLU A 251 15.12 24.49 -4.61
C GLU A 251 15.77 23.59 -5.68
N SER A 252 16.83 22.85 -5.31
CA SER A 252 17.67 22.13 -6.27
C SER A 252 17.93 20.69 -5.84
N VAL A 253 17.87 19.77 -6.79
CA VAL A 253 18.16 18.36 -6.56
C VAL A 253 19.27 17.86 -7.48
N VAL A 254 20.28 17.22 -6.91
CA VAL A 254 21.23 16.40 -7.66
C VAL A 254 20.72 14.97 -7.65
N PHE A 255 20.45 14.41 -8.82
CA PHE A 255 19.90 13.08 -8.98
C PHE A 255 20.96 12.13 -9.57
N LEU A 256 21.48 11.22 -8.75
CA LEU A 256 22.38 10.17 -9.20
C LEU A 256 21.58 9.08 -9.90
N LEU A 257 21.92 8.84 -11.16
CA LEU A 257 21.24 7.87 -12.00
C LEU A 257 22.23 6.82 -12.52
N GLU A 258 21.77 5.57 -12.62
CA GLU A 258 22.55 4.46 -13.17
C GLU A 258 22.16 4.26 -14.64
N TRP A 259 23.16 4.25 -15.54
CA TRP A 259 22.98 4.10 -16.98
C TRP A 259 22.68 2.64 -17.31
N THR A 260 21.51 2.37 -17.88
CA THR A 260 21.10 1.02 -18.27
C THR A 260 20.39 1.05 -19.62
N SER A 261 20.45 -0.06 -20.35
CA SER A 261 19.67 -0.28 -21.57
C SER A 261 18.29 -0.90 -21.29
N ASP A 262 17.97 -1.19 -20.03
CA ASP A 262 16.66 -1.71 -19.61
C ASP A 262 15.57 -0.64 -19.74
N GLY A 263 14.68 -0.84 -20.71
CA GLY A 263 13.57 0.07 -20.99
C GLY A 263 12.57 0.22 -19.84
N LYS A 264 12.37 -0.79 -19.00
CA LYS A 264 11.45 -0.71 -17.85
C LYS A 264 12.04 0.19 -16.76
N ILE A 265 13.33 0.00 -16.44
CA ILE A 265 14.03 0.84 -15.46
C ILE A 265 14.11 2.28 -15.97
N ASN A 266 14.49 2.48 -17.23
CA ASN A 266 14.56 3.81 -17.83
C ASN A 266 13.20 4.51 -17.84
N LYS A 267 12.11 3.80 -18.17
CA LYS A 267 10.77 4.41 -18.10
C LYS A 267 10.44 4.88 -16.68
N ALA A 268 10.63 4.01 -15.68
CA ALA A 268 10.32 4.33 -14.30
C ALA A 268 11.17 5.47 -13.72
N MET A 269 12.47 5.52 -14.06
CA MET A 269 13.35 6.62 -13.64
C MET A 269 13.01 7.92 -14.37
N GLY A 270 12.60 7.86 -15.64
CA GLY A 270 12.13 9.01 -16.41
C GLY A 270 10.91 9.66 -15.76
N GLU A 271 9.89 8.87 -15.46
CA GLU A 271 8.66 9.32 -14.78
C GLU A 271 8.96 9.89 -13.38
N LEU A 272 9.90 9.30 -12.64
CA LEU A 272 10.33 9.80 -11.35
C LEU A 272 10.95 11.20 -11.46
N VAL A 273 11.90 11.37 -12.39
CA VAL A 273 12.58 12.65 -12.62
C VAL A 273 11.59 13.71 -13.09
N GLU A 274 10.64 13.36 -13.95
CA GLU A 274 9.57 14.28 -14.38
C GLU A 274 8.72 14.74 -13.19
N LYS A 275 8.25 13.81 -12.33
CA LYS A 275 7.52 14.16 -11.10
C LYS A 275 8.35 15.07 -10.19
N LEU A 276 9.64 14.79 -10.04
CA LEU A 276 10.54 15.60 -9.24
C LEU A 276 10.72 17.00 -9.82
N ALA A 277 10.88 17.12 -11.14
CA ALA A 277 11.05 18.39 -11.84
C ALA A 277 9.80 19.29 -11.76
N LEU A 278 8.61 18.75 -11.50
CA LEU A 278 7.41 19.54 -11.21
C LEU A 278 7.41 20.13 -9.79
N GLU A 279 8.16 19.53 -8.88
CA GLU A 279 8.16 19.90 -7.44
C GLU A 279 9.33 20.84 -7.09
N VAL A 280 10.42 20.85 -7.86
CA VAL A 280 11.64 21.64 -7.55
C VAL A 280 12.06 22.56 -8.70
N THR A 281 12.86 23.57 -8.39
CA THR A 281 13.27 24.58 -9.38
C THR A 281 14.33 24.08 -10.35
N GLU A 282 15.20 23.15 -9.94
CA GLU A 282 16.30 22.62 -10.76
C GLU A 282 16.58 21.16 -10.41
N VAL A 283 16.74 20.31 -11.42
CA VAL A 283 17.20 18.93 -11.27
C VAL A 283 18.47 18.74 -12.09
N THR A 284 19.58 18.36 -11.43
CA THR A 284 20.85 18.01 -12.09
C THR A 284 21.05 16.51 -12.04
N ILE A 285 21.00 15.84 -13.19
CA ILE A 285 21.20 14.41 -13.32
C ILE A 285 22.68 14.11 -13.49
N VAL A 286 23.20 13.28 -12.61
CA VAL A 286 24.60 12.88 -12.59
C VAL A 286 24.71 11.38 -12.91
N PRO A 287 25.39 11.01 -14.02
CA PRO A 287 25.68 9.62 -14.34
C PRO A 287 26.59 9.01 -13.29
N SER A 288 26.05 8.12 -12.47
CA SER A 288 26.74 7.59 -11.30
C SER A 288 27.42 6.25 -11.54
N ARG A 289 26.83 5.39 -12.39
CA ARG A 289 27.31 4.04 -12.74
C ARG A 289 26.76 3.62 -14.10
N MET A 290 27.43 2.67 -14.74
CA MET A 290 26.93 1.99 -15.94
C MET A 290 26.61 0.52 -15.67
N HIS A 291 25.45 0.07 -16.13
CA HIS A 291 25.02 -1.33 -16.24
C HIS A 291 24.87 -1.77 -17.70
N CYS A 292 25.03 -0.84 -18.65
CA CYS A 292 25.16 -1.12 -20.08
C CYS A 292 26.63 -1.22 -20.50
N THR A 293 26.90 -1.61 -21.75
CA THR A 293 28.28 -1.58 -22.28
C THR A 293 28.73 -0.13 -22.53
N PHE A 294 30.05 0.11 -22.58
CA PHE A 294 30.59 1.45 -22.82
C PHE A 294 30.13 2.03 -24.16
N ASP A 295 30.08 1.20 -25.21
CA ASP A 295 29.62 1.60 -26.55
C ASP A 295 28.13 2.00 -26.56
N GLU A 296 27.33 1.49 -25.62
CA GLU A 296 25.91 1.81 -25.47
C GLU A 296 25.67 3.12 -24.70
N VAL A 297 26.67 3.65 -23.97
CA VAL A 297 26.50 4.83 -23.10
C VAL A 297 25.97 6.02 -23.89
N GLN A 298 26.53 6.30 -25.07
CA GLN A 298 26.06 7.43 -25.88
C GLN A 298 24.63 7.23 -26.37
N LYS A 299 24.26 5.99 -26.73
CA LYS A 299 22.89 5.65 -27.15
C LYS A 299 21.88 5.87 -26.02
N VAL A 300 22.20 5.41 -24.81
CA VAL A 300 21.38 5.62 -23.61
C VAL A 300 21.27 7.11 -23.28
N THR A 301 22.39 7.84 -23.32
CA THR A 301 22.44 9.29 -23.09
C THR A 301 21.56 10.06 -24.07
N ASN A 302 21.60 9.69 -25.36
CA ASN A 302 20.77 10.29 -26.39
C ASN A 302 19.28 9.99 -26.17
N SER A 303 18.94 8.80 -25.66
CA SER A 303 17.57 8.46 -25.26
C SER A 303 17.11 9.38 -24.13
N TRP A 304 17.92 9.54 -23.08
CA TRP A 304 17.61 10.40 -21.95
C TRP A 304 17.46 11.87 -22.31
N SER A 305 18.39 12.37 -23.14
CA SER A 305 18.30 13.73 -23.69
C SER A 305 16.99 13.93 -24.45
N LYS A 306 16.48 12.92 -25.16
CA LYS A 306 15.17 13.00 -25.83
C LYS A 306 14.01 13.00 -24.83
N THR A 307 14.03 12.16 -23.81
CA THR A 307 12.98 12.07 -22.79
C THR A 307 12.78 13.41 -22.08
N TRP A 308 13.87 14.05 -21.65
CA TRP A 308 13.80 15.26 -20.81
C TRP A 308 14.00 16.57 -21.57
N LYS A 309 14.02 16.54 -22.91
CA LYS A 309 14.02 17.76 -23.74
C LYS A 309 12.85 18.69 -23.46
N THR A 310 11.75 18.16 -22.93
CA THR A 310 10.53 18.89 -22.56
C THR A 310 10.61 19.54 -21.18
N ALA A 311 11.51 19.08 -20.30
CA ALA A 311 11.66 19.60 -18.95
C ALA A 311 12.79 20.64 -18.90
N ALA A 312 12.43 21.92 -19.02
CA ALA A 312 13.39 23.03 -19.12
C ALA A 312 14.31 23.19 -17.89
N ASN A 313 13.92 22.64 -16.73
CA ASN A 313 14.67 22.71 -15.48
C ASN A 313 15.51 21.45 -15.18
N VAL A 314 15.62 20.51 -16.12
CA VAL A 314 16.45 19.31 -15.98
C VAL A 314 17.78 19.51 -16.73
N LYS A 315 18.90 19.38 -16.02
CA LYS A 315 20.25 19.41 -16.57
C LYS A 315 20.85 18.02 -16.50
N LEU A 316 21.33 17.51 -17.63
CA LEU A 316 22.03 16.24 -17.71
C LEU A 316 23.54 16.47 -17.80
N VAL A 317 24.31 15.94 -16.85
CA VAL A 317 25.77 15.93 -16.93
C VAL A 317 26.20 14.91 -17.97
N ASP A 318 27.10 15.31 -18.88
CA ASP A 318 27.59 14.43 -19.94
C ASP A 318 28.46 13.29 -19.34
N PRO A 319 28.04 12.02 -19.48
CA PRO A 319 28.82 10.87 -19.00
C PRO A 319 30.18 10.72 -19.68
N MET A 320 30.36 11.30 -20.88
CA MET A 320 31.60 11.23 -21.65
C MET A 320 32.55 12.40 -21.36
N SER A 321 32.15 13.34 -20.51
CA SER A 321 33.00 14.45 -20.10
C SER A 321 34.30 13.92 -19.47
N LEU A 322 35.44 14.46 -19.93
CA LEU A 322 36.76 14.04 -19.48
C LEU A 322 37.07 14.72 -18.16
N ILE A 323 37.25 13.92 -17.11
CA ILE A 323 37.50 14.38 -15.75
C ILE A 323 38.88 13.97 -15.24
N GLY A 324 39.40 14.75 -14.29
CA GLY A 324 40.70 14.52 -13.66
C GLY A 324 41.89 14.71 -14.60
N GLU A 325 43.10 14.51 -14.06
CA GLU A 325 44.36 14.70 -14.81
C GLU A 325 44.52 13.69 -15.94
N LYS A 326 44.05 12.45 -15.71
CA LYS A 326 44.13 11.35 -16.69
C LYS A 326 43.11 11.47 -17.82
N ARG A 327 42.24 12.49 -17.80
CA ARG A 327 41.18 12.73 -18.80
C ARG A 327 40.34 11.48 -19.04
N THR A 328 39.86 10.87 -17.96
CA THR A 328 38.98 9.70 -18.03
C THR A 328 37.53 10.14 -18.17
N PRO A 329 36.71 9.46 -18.99
CA PRO A 329 35.26 9.70 -19.02
C PRO A 329 34.61 9.59 -17.64
N LEU A 330 33.69 10.51 -17.31
CA LEU A 330 33.00 10.56 -16.02
C LEU A 330 32.31 9.23 -15.66
N ILE A 331 31.67 8.58 -16.63
CA ILE A 331 30.93 7.33 -16.39
C ILE A 331 31.80 6.16 -15.90
N LEU A 332 33.12 6.25 -16.11
CA LEU A 332 34.09 5.27 -15.65
C LEU A 332 34.64 5.58 -14.26
N ALA A 333 34.34 6.75 -13.69
CA ALA A 333 34.72 7.07 -12.33
C ALA A 333 33.81 6.34 -11.35
N GLU A 334 34.38 5.36 -10.67
CA GLU A 334 33.66 4.61 -9.65
C GLU A 334 33.74 5.28 -8.29
N TRP A 335 32.63 5.22 -7.57
CA TRP A 335 32.58 5.54 -6.15
C TRP A 335 32.01 4.37 -5.36
N LYS A 336 32.52 4.18 -4.13
CA LYS A 336 32.23 3.02 -3.29
C LYS A 336 31.00 3.25 -2.43
N TYR A 337 30.13 2.25 -2.39
CA TYR A 337 28.98 2.23 -1.48
C TYR A 337 29.40 2.41 -0.02
N GLY A 338 28.67 3.24 0.72
CA GLY A 338 28.90 3.53 2.13
C GLY A 338 30.09 4.44 2.43
N SER A 339 30.76 4.98 1.40
CA SER A 339 31.93 5.85 1.57
C SER A 339 31.56 7.28 1.22
N TRP A 340 31.44 8.13 2.25
CA TRP A 340 31.16 9.56 2.09
C TRP A 340 32.25 10.26 1.26
N ASP A 341 33.51 10.08 1.63
CA ASP A 341 34.64 10.76 0.97
C ASP A 341 34.72 10.43 -0.52
N ARG A 342 34.54 9.16 -0.89
CA ARG A 342 34.54 8.74 -2.30
C ARG A 342 33.37 9.30 -3.08
N LEU A 343 32.20 9.44 -2.46
CA LEU A 343 31.06 10.08 -3.10
C LEU A 343 31.33 11.58 -3.31
N VAL A 344 31.90 12.26 -2.32
CA VAL A 344 32.25 13.68 -2.42
C VAL A 344 33.34 13.91 -3.46
N GLU A 345 34.39 13.07 -3.51
CA GLU A 345 35.42 13.09 -4.55
C GLU A 345 34.81 12.97 -5.94
N PHE A 346 33.93 11.98 -6.14
CA PHE A 346 33.21 11.78 -7.41
C PHE A 346 32.37 13.00 -7.79
N LEU A 347 31.58 13.55 -6.86
CA LEU A 347 30.75 14.72 -7.12
C LEU A 347 31.57 15.99 -7.37
N THR A 348 32.75 16.11 -6.76
CA THR A 348 33.68 17.21 -7.03
C THR A 348 34.16 17.17 -8.48
N LEU A 349 34.32 15.98 -9.07
CA LEU A 349 34.67 15.83 -10.47
C LEU A 349 33.45 16.06 -11.39
N ALA A 350 32.27 15.56 -11.00
CA ALA A 350 31.07 15.60 -11.82
C ALA A 350 30.41 16.99 -11.86
N ILE A 351 30.32 17.67 -10.72
CA ILE A 351 29.52 18.90 -10.52
C ILE A 351 30.22 19.89 -9.56
N PRO A 352 31.47 20.31 -9.83
CA PRO A 352 32.27 21.11 -8.90
C PRO A 352 31.60 22.43 -8.48
N SER A 353 30.89 23.08 -9.41
CA SER A 353 30.25 24.38 -9.19
C SER A 353 28.85 24.29 -8.58
N HIS A 354 28.34 23.09 -8.30
CA HIS A 354 26.99 22.93 -7.79
C HIS A 354 26.89 23.31 -6.31
N ARG A 355 25.79 23.98 -5.94
CA ARG A 355 25.58 24.52 -4.58
C ARG A 355 25.61 23.46 -3.48
N ILE A 356 25.34 22.20 -3.85
CA ILE A 356 25.37 21.06 -2.93
C ILE A 356 26.79 20.79 -2.40
N MET A 357 27.83 21.08 -3.19
CA MET A 357 29.22 20.74 -2.83
C MET A 357 29.65 21.46 -1.55
N ALA A 358 29.28 22.73 -1.40
CA ALA A 358 29.55 23.49 -0.19
C ALA A 358 28.90 22.91 1.07
N ARG A 359 27.80 22.13 0.93
CA ARG A 359 27.14 21.44 2.04
C ARG A 359 27.81 20.10 2.34
N LEU A 360 28.09 19.32 1.30
CA LEU A 360 28.68 17.99 1.44
C LEU A 360 30.11 18.05 1.99
N LEU A 361 30.91 19.02 1.54
CA LEU A 361 32.27 19.25 2.06
C LEU A 361 32.24 19.62 3.54
N LYS A 362 31.31 20.50 3.93
CA LYS A 362 31.15 20.89 5.35
C LYS A 362 30.80 19.73 6.26
N GLU A 363 30.05 18.75 5.77
CA GLU A 363 29.71 17.54 6.54
C GLU A 363 30.86 16.53 6.55
N ALA A 364 31.64 16.45 5.46
CA ALA A 364 32.87 15.64 5.42
C ALA A 364 33.88 16.11 6.47
N ASP A 365 34.09 17.43 6.61
CA ASP A 365 35.01 18.02 7.59
C ASP A 365 34.60 17.73 9.04
N VAL A 366 33.29 17.56 9.29
CA VAL A 366 32.75 17.23 10.62
C VAL A 366 32.85 15.72 10.91
N ALA A 367 32.88 14.89 9.87
CA ALA A 367 32.93 13.44 9.96
C ALA A 367 34.36 12.87 10.08
N GLU A 368 35.41 13.70 10.06
CA GLU A 368 36.76 13.24 10.36
C GLU A 368 36.80 12.54 11.73
N PRO A 369 37.34 11.31 11.81
CA PRO A 369 37.43 10.61 13.06
C PRO A 369 38.42 11.35 13.95
N THR A 370 37.96 11.73 15.15
CA THR A 370 38.85 11.84 16.31
C THR A 370 39.48 10.47 16.53
N THR A 371 40.52 10.18 15.75
CA THR A 371 41.48 9.14 16.06
C THR A 371 42.04 9.52 17.41
N LYS A 372 41.56 8.85 18.46
CA LYS A 372 42.22 8.86 19.75
C LYS A 372 43.67 8.51 19.45
N LYS A 373 44.56 9.50 19.55
CA LYS A 373 46.00 9.29 19.62
C LYS A 373 46.19 8.20 20.66
N HIS A 374 46.55 7.00 20.24
CA HIS A 374 47.12 6.04 21.16
C HIS A 374 48.34 6.75 21.74
N LYS A 375 48.26 7.11 23.02
CA LYS A 375 49.44 7.49 23.79
C LYS A 375 50.37 6.29 23.69
N LEU A 376 51.44 6.43 22.90
CA LEU A 376 52.63 5.62 23.09
C LEU A 376 53.03 5.85 24.55
N ALA A 377 52.83 4.82 25.37
CA ALA A 377 53.42 4.77 26.69
C ALA A 377 54.93 4.71 26.46
N ASN A 378 55.60 5.84 26.75
CA ASN A 378 57.00 5.81 27.12
C ASN A 378 57.07 5.05 28.45
N ASP A 379 57.68 3.88 28.45
CA ASP A 379 58.28 3.32 29.65
C ASP A 379 59.73 2.95 29.36
N LYS A 380 60.57 3.69 30.10
CA LYS A 380 61.96 3.52 30.55
C LYS A 380 62.76 2.30 30.11
#